data_AF-A0A8H6ID50-F1
#
_entry.id   AF-A0A8H6ID50-F1
#
_cell.length_a   1.000
_cell.length_b   1.000
_cell.length_c   1.000
_cell.angle_alpha   90.00
_cell.angle_beta   90.00
_cell.angle_gamma   90.00
#
_symmetry.space_group_name_H-M   'P 1'
#
loop_
_entity.id
_entity.type
_entity.pdbx_description
1 polymer ?
#
loop_
_entity_poly.entity_id
_entity_poly.type
_entity_poly.pdbx_seq_one_letter_code
_entity_poly.pdbx_strand_id
1 'polypeptide(L)'
;SLTFIVLTLTSFAALVTVRALPQGGPPIPPPGLYCCPPYGPNGLPLAQPQPGPFALWCLYGENSLCGYDPSSGTGAKIEGCPPNAVPNPHPPTCPV
;
A
#
# COMPACT_ATOMS: atom_id res chain seq x y z
N SER A 1 29.35 10.79 -51.08
CA SER A 1 28.42 11.35 -50.08
C SER A 1 27.18 10.50 -49.77
N LEU A 2 27.06 9.24 -50.21
CA LEU A 2 25.90 8.40 -49.88
C LEU A 2 26.15 7.45 -48.69
N THR A 3 27.42 7.09 -48.44
CA THR A 3 27.82 6.10 -47.42
C THR A 3 27.73 6.62 -45.99
N PHE A 4 27.89 7.93 -45.79
CA PHE A 4 27.84 8.56 -44.46
C PHE A 4 26.41 8.74 -43.91
N ILE A 5 25.39 8.73 -44.77
CA ILE A 5 23.99 8.98 -44.37
C ILE A 5 23.33 7.70 -43.81
N VAL A 6 23.80 6.52 -44.22
CA VAL A 6 23.21 5.23 -43.79
C VAL A 6 23.66 4.85 -42.36
N LEU A 7 24.87 5.23 -41.96
CA LEU A 7 25.44 4.90 -40.65
C LEU A 7 24.86 5.71 -39.48
N THR A 8 24.28 6.88 -39.75
CA THR A 8 23.67 7.71 -38.70
C THR A 8 22.23 7.31 -38.36
N LEU A 9 21.50 6.66 -39.28
CA LEU A 9 20.12 6.23 -39.03
C LEU A 9 20.02 4.95 -38.19
N THR A 10 20.98 4.03 -38.29
CA THR A 10 20.98 2.79 -37.49
C THR A 10 21.31 3.02 -36.02
N SER A 11 21.99 4.11 -35.70
CA SER A 11 22.37 4.45 -34.33
C SER A 11 21.20 4.92 -33.46
N PHE A 12 20.12 5.45 -34.07
CA PHE A 12 18.95 5.93 -33.32
C PHE A 12 17.96 4.82 -32.93
N ALA A 13 17.97 3.68 -33.61
CA ALA A 13 17.06 2.57 -33.28
C ALA A 13 17.48 1.79 -32.02
N ALA A 14 18.75 1.90 -31.60
CA ALA A 14 19.26 1.16 -30.44
C ALA A 14 18.95 1.84 -29.09
N LEU A 15 18.62 3.13 -29.06
CA LEU A 15 18.37 3.86 -27.80
C LEU A 15 16.92 3.80 -27.30
N VAL A 16 15.97 3.35 -28.14
CA VAL A 16 14.53 3.31 -27.79
C VAL A 16 14.09 1.91 -27.31
N THR A 17 15.02 1.05 -26.93
CA THR A 17 14.72 -0.06 -26.02
C THR A 17 14.99 0.40 -24.60
N VAL A 18 14.25 1.42 -24.18
CA VAL A 18 14.01 1.68 -22.77
C VAL A 18 13.39 0.39 -22.23
N ARG A 19 14.23 -0.46 -21.65
CA ARG A 19 13.78 -1.57 -20.83
C ARG A 19 12.91 -0.94 -19.75
N ALA A 20 11.61 -1.01 -19.94
CA ALA A 20 10.67 -0.91 -18.83
C ALA A 20 10.98 -2.13 -17.96
N LEU A 21 11.90 -1.95 -17.00
CA LEU A 21 12.03 -2.89 -15.91
C LEU A 21 10.63 -3.00 -15.31
N PRO A 22 10.08 -4.22 -15.11
CA PRO A 22 8.96 -4.34 -14.19
C PRO A 22 9.43 -3.67 -12.91
N GLN A 23 8.74 -2.62 -12.49
CA GLN A 23 9.00 -1.96 -11.22
C GLN A 23 8.72 -3.03 -10.16
N GLY A 24 9.76 -3.79 -9.81
CA GLY A 24 9.78 -4.71 -8.70
C GLY A 24 9.74 -3.88 -7.43
N GLY A 25 8.58 -3.27 -7.18
CA GLY A 25 8.25 -2.79 -5.85
C GLY A 25 8.32 -3.96 -4.88
N PRO A 26 8.48 -3.67 -3.57
CA PRO A 26 8.37 -4.71 -2.56
C PRO A 26 7.06 -5.52 -2.79
N PRO A 27 7.09 -6.85 -2.56
CA PRO A 27 5.91 -7.68 -2.78
C PRO A 27 4.73 -7.09 -2.02
N ILE A 28 3.59 -6.97 -2.70
CA ILE A 28 2.34 -6.50 -2.09
C ILE A 28 2.02 -7.47 -0.93
N PRO A 29 1.92 -6.98 0.32
CA PRO A 29 1.63 -7.84 1.45
C PRO A 29 0.25 -8.48 1.25
N PRO A 30 0.08 -9.76 1.62
CA PRO A 30 -1.24 -10.38 1.57
C PRO A 30 -2.21 -9.57 2.45
N PRO A 31 -3.45 -9.34 2.00
CA PRO A 31 -4.42 -8.59 2.78
C PRO A 31 -4.78 -9.34 4.07
N GLY A 32 -5.11 -8.58 5.12
CA GLY A 32 -5.66 -9.13 6.35
C GLY A 32 -4.63 -9.73 7.32
N LEU A 33 -3.35 -9.40 7.20
CA LEU A 33 -2.33 -9.71 8.23
C LEU A 33 -2.59 -8.96 9.56
N TYR A 34 -3.27 -7.82 9.49
CA TYR A 34 -3.66 -7.02 10.64
C TYR A 34 -5.14 -6.62 10.54
N CYS A 35 -5.72 -6.38 11.70
CA CYS A 35 -7.09 -5.99 11.91
C CYS A 35 -7.17 -4.62 12.54
N CYS A 36 -8.26 -3.90 12.22
CA CYS A 36 -8.55 -2.64 12.87
C CYS A 36 -8.68 -2.83 14.38
N PRO A 37 -8.03 -1.98 15.20
CA PRO A 37 -8.32 -1.92 16.62
C PRO A 37 -9.82 -1.72 16.88
N PRO A 38 -10.37 -2.29 17.96
CA PRO A 38 -11.80 -2.15 18.27
C PRO A 38 -12.17 -0.72 18.69
N TYR A 39 -11.20 0.06 19.16
CA TYR A 39 -11.37 1.45 19.58
C TYR A 39 -10.28 2.34 18.99
N GLY A 40 -10.68 3.54 18.59
CA GLY A 40 -9.84 4.52 17.90
C GLY A 40 -9.75 5.86 18.64
N PRO A 41 -9.66 6.98 17.90
CA PRO A 41 -9.62 8.32 18.46
C PRO A 41 -10.71 8.56 19.50
N ASN A 42 -10.32 9.08 20.66
CA ASN A 42 -11.22 9.40 21.78
C ASN A 42 -12.06 8.20 22.28
N GLY A 43 -11.59 6.96 22.08
CA GLY A 43 -12.31 5.75 22.48
C GLY A 43 -13.53 5.44 21.61
N LEU A 44 -13.64 6.05 20.43
CA LEU A 44 -14.72 5.75 19.49
C LEU A 44 -14.65 4.28 19.04
N PRO A 45 -15.79 3.56 18.97
CA PRO A 45 -15.82 2.19 18.50
C PRO A 45 -15.56 2.12 16.99
N LEU A 46 -14.95 1.02 16.55
CA LEU A 46 -14.79 0.71 15.13
C LEU A 46 -16.17 0.59 14.47
N ALA A 47 -16.41 1.42 13.47
CA ALA A 47 -17.64 1.41 12.68
C ALA A 47 -17.48 0.58 11.41
N GLN A 48 -16.35 0.75 10.70
CA GLN A 48 -16.10 0.03 9.47
C GLN A 48 -14.60 -0.24 9.24
N PRO A 49 -14.19 -1.51 9.12
CA PRO A 49 -12.87 -1.87 8.62
C PRO A 49 -12.86 -1.88 7.08
N GLN A 50 -11.78 -1.38 6.49
CA GLN A 50 -11.52 -1.39 5.06
C GLN A 50 -10.11 -1.94 4.81
N PRO A 51 -9.94 -3.28 4.79
CA PRO A 51 -8.66 -3.90 4.51
C PRO A 51 -8.30 -3.78 3.03
N GLY A 52 -7.09 -3.31 2.74
CA GLY A 52 -6.56 -3.21 1.39
C GLY A 52 -5.10 -3.68 1.31
N PRO A 53 -4.62 -4.03 0.11
CA PRO A 53 -3.23 -4.49 -0.11
C PRO A 53 -2.18 -3.40 0.15
N PHE A 54 -2.58 -2.12 0.15
CA PHE A 54 -1.68 -0.98 0.32
C PHE A 54 -1.92 -0.19 1.62
N ALA A 55 -3.10 -0.34 2.22
CA ALA A 55 -3.49 0.33 3.44
C ALA A 55 -4.59 -0.44 4.14
N LEU A 56 -4.55 -0.48 5.47
CA LEU A 56 -5.67 -0.87 6.32
C LEU A 56 -6.32 0.40 6.86
N TRP A 57 -7.53 0.69 6.40
CA TRP A 57 -8.29 1.87 6.83
C TRP A 57 -9.35 1.46 7.85
N CYS A 58 -9.45 2.23 8.94
CA CYS A 58 -10.35 1.95 10.06
C CYS A 58 -11.17 3.20 10.35
N LEU A 59 -12.47 3.14 10.05
CA LEU A 59 -13.42 4.20 10.38
C LEU A 59 -13.99 3.96 11.78
N TYR A 60 -13.89 4.96 12.64
CA TYR A 60 -14.39 4.98 14.01
C TYR A 60 -15.49 6.04 14.17
N GLY A 61 -16.56 5.68 14.87
CA GLY A 61 -17.77 6.51 14.95
C GLY A 61 -18.31 6.84 13.54
N GLU A 62 -18.60 8.10 13.27
CA GLU A 62 -19.12 8.53 11.95
C GLU A 62 -18.05 9.12 11.02
N ASN A 63 -16.98 9.72 11.57
CA ASN A 63 -16.07 10.57 10.79
C ASN A 63 -14.57 10.45 11.13
N SER A 64 -14.16 9.52 12.01
CA SER A 64 -12.75 9.41 12.42
C SER A 64 -12.04 8.28 11.68
N LEU A 65 -11.02 8.59 10.88
CA LEU A 65 -10.31 7.60 10.07
C LEU A 65 -8.87 7.42 10.57
N CYS A 66 -8.47 6.17 10.84
CA CYS A 66 -7.07 5.81 11.06
C CYS A 66 -6.58 4.91 9.93
N GLY A 67 -5.32 5.10 9.53
CA GLY A 67 -4.64 4.31 8.51
C GLY A 67 -3.45 3.55 9.09
N TYR A 68 -3.28 2.31 8.64
CA TYR A 68 -2.18 1.44 9.04
C TYR A 68 -1.51 0.81 7.83
N ASP A 69 -0.20 0.59 7.95
CA ASP A 69 0.57 -0.22 7.02
C ASP A 69 0.08 -1.68 7.10
N PRO A 70 -0.40 -2.27 6.00
CA PRO A 70 -0.95 -3.63 6.00
C PRO A 70 0.10 -4.72 6.18
N SER A 71 1.39 -4.42 6.02
CA SER A 71 2.52 -5.35 6.19
C SER A 71 3.08 -5.39 7.62
N SER A 72 3.05 -4.26 8.32
CA SER A 72 3.64 -4.11 9.66
C SER A 72 2.63 -3.78 10.76
N GLY A 73 1.41 -3.39 10.39
CA GLY A 73 0.39 -2.89 11.31
C GLY A 73 0.70 -1.50 11.86
N THR A 74 1.79 -0.86 11.44
CA THR A 74 2.19 0.46 11.96
C THR A 74 1.20 1.52 11.52
N GLY A 75 0.65 2.28 12.48
CA GLY A 75 -0.29 3.37 12.20
C GLY A 75 0.39 4.63 11.72
N ALA A 76 -0.33 5.42 10.92
CA ALA A 76 0.04 6.81 10.69
C ALA A 76 0.01 7.60 12.03
N LYS A 77 0.90 8.58 12.18
CA LYS A 77 0.90 9.48 13.35
C LYS A 77 -0.27 10.46 13.25
N ILE A 78 -1.45 9.99 13.60
CA ILE A 78 -2.70 10.77 13.68
C ILE A 78 -3.09 10.83 15.15
N GLU A 79 -3.39 12.03 15.66
CA GLU A 79 -3.76 12.22 17.06
C GLU A 79 -5.00 11.39 17.43
N GLY A 80 -4.92 10.69 18.56
CA GLY A 80 -5.98 9.79 19.04
C GLY A 80 -6.02 8.41 18.36
N CYS A 81 -5.40 8.23 17.19
CA CYS A 81 -5.34 6.90 16.58
C CYS A 81 -4.43 5.97 17.39
N PRO A 82 -4.82 4.69 17.59
CA PRO A 82 -3.92 3.68 18.12
C PRO A 82 -2.67 3.61 17.24
N PRO A 83 -1.47 3.49 17.84
CA PRO A 83 -0.22 3.52 17.09
C PRO A 83 0.00 2.28 16.23
N ASN A 84 -0.68 1.17 16.55
CA ASN A 84 -0.55 -0.09 15.83
C ASN A 84 -1.93 -0.75 15.65
N ALA A 85 -2.09 -1.45 14.53
CA ALA A 85 -3.18 -2.37 14.28
C ALA A 85 -2.98 -3.69 15.05
N VAL A 86 -4.03 -4.49 15.14
CA VAL A 86 -4.01 -5.77 15.87
C VAL A 86 -3.55 -6.89 14.92
N PRO A 87 -2.51 -7.68 15.25
CA PRO A 87 -2.14 -8.82 14.43
C PRO A 87 -3.30 -9.80 14.24
N ASN A 88 -3.53 -10.26 13.01
CA ASN A 88 -4.57 -11.22 12.71
C ASN A 88 -4.03 -12.67 12.76
N PRO A 89 -4.47 -13.51 13.71
CA PRO A 89 -4.05 -14.92 13.76
C PRO A 89 -4.67 -15.77 12.63
N HIS A 90 -5.74 -15.29 11.98
CA HIS A 90 -6.45 -16.03 10.92
C HIS A 90 -6.71 -15.15 9.67
N PRO A 91 -5.67 -14.70 8.94
CA PRO A 91 -5.85 -13.98 7.68
C PRO A 91 -6.68 -14.78 6.65
N PRO A 92 -7.48 -14.13 5.79
CA PRO A 92 -7.62 -12.68 5.62
C PRO A 92 -8.74 -12.04 6.46
N THR A 93 -9.52 -12.85 7.17
CA THR A 93 -10.71 -12.39 7.91
C THR A 93 -10.35 -11.99 9.33
N CYS A 94 -10.74 -10.80 9.74
CA CYS A 94 -10.65 -10.41 11.14
C CYS A 94 -11.77 -11.07 11.94
N PRO A 95 -11.47 -11.68 13.10
CA PRO A 95 -12.51 -12.13 14.01
C PRO A 95 -13.32 -10.91 14.46
N VAL A 96 -14.65 -11.03 14.33
CA VAL A 96 -15.63 -10.00 14.71
C VAL A 96 -15.95 -10.11 16.20
#